data_AF-A0A226MR19-F1
#
_entry.id   AF-A0A226MR19-F1
#
_cell.length_a   1.000
_cell.length_b   1.000
_cell.length_c   1.000
_cell.angle_alpha   90.00
_cell.angle_beta   90.00
_cell.angle_gamma   90.00
#
_symmetry.space_group_name_H-M   'P 1'
#
loop_
_entity.id
_entity.type
_entity.pdbx_description
1 polymer ?
#
loop_
_entity_poly.entity_id
_entity_poly.type
_entity_poly.pdbx_seq_one_letter_code
_entity_poly.pdbx_strand_id
1 'polypeptide(L)'
;VRHEPICKKAFNKKRKPFDSYKQRLQGTDIGTVRRQPPPKNQPVKKSNWRQHHEDFINAIQSAREVTKAMREGRPLPHPPPPSINPDYVQCPYCSRRFNEAAALKHIKFCEEQATCRAFAAKTTKQPVVSKHVHTCAVFETDLPNYTLSKNLY
;
A
#
# COMPACT_ATOMS: atom_id res chain seq x y z
N VAL A 1 62.61 -13.60 10.76
CA VAL A 1 61.21 -13.20 11.07
C VAL A 1 60.31 -14.44 11.05
N ARG A 2 59.72 -14.85 12.19
CA ARG A 2 59.05 -16.17 12.32
C ARG A 2 57.69 -16.31 11.62
N HIS A 3 57.03 -15.20 11.27
CA HIS A 3 55.68 -15.20 10.68
C HIS A 3 55.66 -15.27 9.15
N GLU A 4 56.81 -15.09 8.51
CA GLU A 4 56.95 -15.04 7.05
C GLU A 4 56.38 -16.29 6.32
N PRO A 5 56.59 -17.53 6.79
CA PRO A 5 55.99 -18.70 6.13
C PRO A 5 54.47 -18.76 6.26
N ILE A 6 53.88 -18.15 7.30
CA ILE A 6 52.42 -18.11 7.51
C ILE A 6 51.80 -17.04 6.63
N CYS A 7 52.43 -15.87 6.52
CA CYS A 7 51.98 -14.78 5.67
C CYS A 7 51.93 -15.19 4.19
N LYS A 8 53.00 -15.82 3.69
CA LYS A 8 53.03 -16.39 2.32
C LYS A 8 51.94 -17.44 2.10
N LYS A 9 51.67 -18.31 3.08
CA LYS A 9 50.60 -19.32 3.01
C LYS A 9 49.20 -18.73 3.04
N ALA A 10 48.97 -17.66 3.81
CA ALA A 10 47.67 -17.02 3.93
C ALA A 10 47.32 -16.21 2.67
N PHE A 11 48.31 -15.55 2.06
CA PHE A 11 48.12 -14.73 0.86
C PHE A 11 47.95 -15.57 -0.42
N ASN A 12 48.69 -16.67 -0.53
CA ASN A 12 48.62 -17.55 -1.71
C ASN A 12 47.38 -18.48 -1.71
N LYS A 13 46.68 -18.64 -0.57
CA LYS A 13 45.44 -19.41 -0.47
C LYS A 13 44.22 -18.53 -0.69
N LYS A 14 43.62 -18.59 -1.88
CA LYS A 14 42.31 -17.98 -2.13
C LYS A 14 41.24 -18.71 -1.31
N ARG A 15 40.58 -17.99 -0.39
CA ARG A 15 39.43 -18.52 0.35
C ARG A 15 38.25 -18.72 -0.60
N LYS A 16 37.46 -19.78 -0.38
CA LYS A 16 36.20 -19.97 -1.10
C LYS A 16 35.27 -18.80 -0.75
N PRO A 17 34.66 -18.12 -1.74
CA PRO A 17 33.64 -17.12 -1.47
C PRO A 17 32.53 -17.73 -0.63
N PHE A 18 32.12 -16.99 0.39
CA PHE A 18 31.06 -17.40 1.29
C PHE A 18 29.72 -17.37 0.56
N ASP A 19 29.05 -18.51 0.48
CA ASP A 19 27.73 -18.62 -0.12
C ASP A 19 26.67 -18.74 0.97
N SER A 20 25.99 -17.63 1.26
CA SER A 20 24.95 -17.56 2.28
C SER A 20 23.76 -18.50 2.02
N TYR A 21 23.52 -18.89 0.76
CA TYR A 21 22.46 -19.83 0.42
C TYR A 21 22.85 -21.23 0.86
N LYS A 22 24.07 -21.66 0.53
CA LYS A 22 24.60 -22.97 0.96
C LYS A 22 24.69 -23.09 2.48
N GLN A 23 25.12 -22.04 3.17
CA GLN A 23 25.17 -22.06 4.63
C GLN A 23 23.78 -22.20 5.27
N ARG A 24 22.76 -21.56 4.70
CA ARG A 24 21.37 -21.72 5.18
C ARG A 24 20.80 -23.12 4.93
N LEU A 25 21.24 -23.78 3.85
CA LEU A 25 20.84 -25.15 3.55
C LEU A 25 21.60 -26.20 4.37
N GLN A 26 22.82 -25.90 4.84
CA GLN A 26 23.56 -26.81 5.71
C GLN A 26 22.84 -26.95 7.06
N GLY A 27 22.29 -28.14 7.32
CA GLY A 27 21.55 -28.44 8.57
C GLY A 27 20.04 -28.31 8.47
N THR A 28 19.49 -27.98 7.29
CA THR A 28 18.04 -28.09 7.02
C THR A 28 17.80 -29.21 6.01
N ASP A 29 16.76 -30.02 6.21
CA ASP A 29 16.30 -31.07 5.28
C ASP A 29 15.49 -30.51 4.10
N ILE A 30 15.48 -29.17 3.96
CA ILE A 30 14.77 -28.44 2.93
C ILE A 30 15.47 -28.70 1.59
N GLY A 31 14.92 -29.65 0.82
CA GLY A 31 15.32 -29.90 -0.56
C GLY A 31 15.35 -28.61 -1.38
N THR A 32 16.27 -28.53 -2.32
CA THR A 32 16.46 -27.36 -3.19
C THR A 32 15.18 -27.12 -3.99
N VAL A 33 14.32 -26.21 -3.54
CA VAL A 33 13.12 -25.83 -4.28
C VAL A 33 13.58 -25.19 -5.59
N ARG A 34 13.49 -25.94 -6.69
CA ARG A 34 13.76 -25.40 -8.02
C ARG A 34 12.72 -24.33 -8.30
N ARG A 35 13.16 -23.07 -8.37
CA ARG A 35 12.32 -21.98 -8.86
C ARG A 35 11.91 -22.34 -10.28
N GLN A 36 10.61 -22.57 -10.49
CA GLN A 36 10.07 -22.75 -11.82
C GLN A 36 10.35 -21.47 -12.63
N PRO A 37 10.90 -21.59 -13.85
CA PRO A 37 11.07 -20.43 -14.70
C PRO A 37 9.71 -19.79 -15.00
N PRO A 38 9.62 -18.45 -15.05
CA PRO A 38 8.36 -17.77 -15.30
C PRO A 38 7.76 -18.23 -16.64
N PRO A 39 6.43 -18.38 -16.74
CA PRO A 39 5.76 -18.81 -17.96
C PRO A 39 6.01 -17.81 -19.09
N LYS A 40 6.46 -18.29 -20.25
CA LYS A 40 6.92 -17.48 -21.40
C LYS A 40 5.81 -16.75 -22.17
N ASN A 41 4.55 -16.83 -21.73
CA ASN A 41 3.38 -16.41 -22.51
C ASN A 41 2.59 -15.25 -21.89
N GLN A 42 3.25 -14.39 -21.09
CA GLN A 42 2.59 -13.18 -20.62
C GLN A 42 2.67 -12.09 -21.70
N PRO A 43 1.55 -11.42 -22.02
CA PRO A 43 1.57 -10.28 -22.91
C PRO A 43 2.54 -9.23 -22.35
N VAL A 44 3.45 -8.76 -23.19
CA VAL A 44 4.45 -7.76 -22.81
C VAL A 44 3.71 -6.48 -22.47
N LYS A 45 3.68 -6.14 -21.17
CA LYS A 45 3.10 -4.88 -20.70
C LYS A 45 3.95 -3.73 -21.25
N LYS A 46 3.31 -2.85 -22.02
CA LYS A 46 3.96 -1.63 -22.50
C LYS A 46 4.15 -0.72 -21.28
N SER A 47 5.39 -0.37 -20.97
CA SER A 47 5.68 0.56 -19.87
C SER A 47 5.14 1.94 -20.20
N ASN A 48 4.31 2.50 -19.32
CA ASN A 48 3.75 3.84 -19.48
C ASN A 48 4.66 4.92 -18.84
N TRP A 49 5.96 4.85 -19.14
CA TRP A 49 6.96 5.69 -18.49
C TRP A 49 6.73 7.20 -18.75
N ARG A 50 6.32 7.58 -19.97
CA ARG A 50 6.09 8.97 -20.35
C ARG A 50 5.02 9.61 -19.47
N GLN A 51 3.91 8.91 -19.25
CA GLN A 51 2.83 9.41 -18.42
C GLN A 51 3.26 9.49 -16.94
N HIS A 52 3.95 8.48 -16.41
CA HIS A 52 4.48 8.55 -15.04
C HIS A 52 5.49 9.69 -14.85
N HIS A 53 6.27 10.00 -15.88
CA HIS A 53 7.23 11.11 -15.85
C HIS A 53 6.53 12.47 -15.87
N GLU A 54 5.54 12.63 -16.75
CA GLU A 54 4.72 13.84 -16.82
C GLU A 54 3.96 14.08 -15.51
N ASP A 55 3.34 13.03 -14.96
CA ASP A 55 2.66 13.10 -13.66
C ASP A 55 3.61 13.53 -12.53
N PHE A 56 4.84 13.01 -12.53
CA PHE A 56 5.86 13.39 -11.57
C PHE A 56 6.29 14.85 -11.71
N ILE A 57 6.53 15.33 -12.94
CA ILE A 57 6.86 16.73 -13.21
C ILE A 57 5.73 17.64 -12.74
N ASN A 58 4.49 17.30 -13.09
CA ASN A 58 3.30 18.08 -12.73
C ASN A 58 3.13 18.16 -11.20
N ALA A 59 3.33 17.05 -10.48
CA ALA A 59 3.27 17.03 -9.02
C ALA A 59 4.32 17.95 -8.37
N ILE A 60 5.54 17.98 -8.92
CA ILE A 60 6.60 18.90 -8.44
C ILE A 60 6.20 20.36 -8.70
N GLN A 61 5.71 20.65 -9.90
CA GLN A 61 5.31 22.01 -10.27
C GLN A 61 4.17 22.52 -9.38
N SER A 62 3.12 21.71 -9.17
CA SER A 62 2.01 22.08 -8.29
C SER A 62 2.47 22.32 -6.84
N ALA A 63 3.41 21.52 -6.33
CA ALA A 63 3.95 21.71 -4.98
C ALA A 63 4.73 23.03 -4.85
N ARG A 64 5.48 23.41 -5.89
CA ARG A 64 6.19 24.70 -5.95
C ARG A 64 5.21 25.88 -6.00
N GLU A 65 4.12 25.76 -6.74
CA GLU A 65 3.08 26.80 -6.83
C GLU A 65 2.38 27.01 -5.48
N VAL A 66 2.04 25.93 -4.78
CA VAL A 66 1.50 26.01 -3.41
C VAL A 66 2.47 26.75 -2.48
N THR A 67 3.77 26.42 -2.56
CA THR A 67 4.81 27.06 -1.74
C THR A 67 4.94 28.56 -2.05
N LYS A 68 4.82 28.93 -3.33
CA LYS A 68 4.84 30.32 -3.78
C LYS A 68 3.61 31.08 -3.29
N ALA A 69 2.41 30.52 -3.43
CA ALA A 69 1.17 31.13 -2.97
C ALA A 69 1.18 31.38 -1.45
N MET A 70 1.70 30.42 -0.67
CA MET A 70 1.89 30.57 0.78
C MET A 70 2.81 31.75 1.12
N ARG A 71 3.90 31.96 0.36
CA ARG A 71 4.83 33.06 0.59
C ARG A 71 4.24 34.43 0.21
N GLU A 72 3.48 34.48 -0.88
CA GLU A 72 2.87 35.71 -1.41
C GLU A 72 1.56 36.09 -0.68
N GLY A 73 1.07 35.25 0.24
CA GLY A 73 -0.19 35.47 0.94
C GLY A 73 -1.43 35.36 0.04
N ARG A 74 -1.29 34.75 -1.15
CA ARG A 74 -2.42 34.49 -2.05
C ARG A 74 -3.20 33.25 -1.58
N PRO A 75 -4.51 33.17 -1.90
CA PRO A 75 -5.29 31.97 -1.63
C PRO A 75 -4.65 30.75 -2.32
N LEU A 76 -4.70 29.61 -1.64
CA LEU A 76 -4.06 28.40 -2.12
C LEU A 76 -4.66 27.94 -3.46
N PRO A 77 -3.82 27.50 -4.42
CA PRO A 77 -4.34 26.88 -5.62
C PRO A 77 -5.12 25.61 -5.24
N HIS A 78 -6.21 25.35 -5.94
CA HIS A 78 -6.98 24.13 -5.74
C HIS A 78 -6.09 22.88 -5.93
N PRO A 79 -6.29 21.82 -5.13
CA PRO A 79 -5.46 20.63 -5.26
C PRO A 79 -5.62 20.02 -6.67
N PRO A 80 -4.52 19.64 -7.35
CA PRO A 80 -4.60 19.03 -8.66
C PRO A 80 -5.42 17.74 -8.59
N PRO A 81 -6.21 17.41 -9.64
CA PRO A 81 -7.00 16.20 -9.65
C PRO A 81 -6.11 14.96 -9.55
N PRO A 82 -6.56 13.90 -8.86
CA PRO A 82 -5.78 12.68 -8.70
C PRO A 82 -5.48 12.05 -10.06
N SER A 83 -4.19 11.81 -10.36
CA SER A 83 -3.78 11.11 -11.58
C SER A 83 -4.41 9.71 -11.65
N ILE A 84 -5.07 9.45 -12.77
CA ILE A 84 -5.74 8.19 -13.07
C ILE A 84 -4.74 7.30 -13.81
N ASN A 85 -4.07 6.40 -13.09
CA ASN A 85 -3.21 5.41 -13.73
C ASN A 85 -4.04 4.51 -14.67
N PRO A 86 -3.67 4.36 -15.94
CA PRO A 86 -4.42 3.54 -16.90
C PRO A 86 -4.26 2.03 -16.68
N ASP A 87 -3.27 1.59 -15.91
CA ASP A 87 -3.01 0.17 -15.63
C ASP A 87 -3.98 -0.46 -14.61
N TYR A 88 -4.83 0.36 -13.96
CA TYR A 88 -5.79 -0.13 -12.99
C TYR A 88 -7.12 -0.54 -13.64
N VAL A 89 -7.50 -1.80 -13.42
CA VAL A 89 -8.78 -2.36 -13.83
C VAL A 89 -9.83 -2.04 -12.77
N GLN A 90 -11.01 -1.56 -13.20
CA GLN A 90 -12.15 -1.30 -12.32
C GLN A 90 -12.97 -2.57 -12.08
N CYS A 91 -13.30 -2.86 -10.83
CA CYS A 91 -14.18 -3.96 -10.47
C CYS A 91 -15.65 -3.60 -10.80
N PRO A 92 -16.40 -4.47 -11.52
CA PRO A 92 -17.78 -4.19 -11.92
C PRO A 92 -18.78 -4.20 -10.74
N TYR A 93 -18.45 -4.82 -9.62
CA TYR A 93 -19.37 -4.97 -8.47
C TYR A 93 -19.22 -3.88 -7.41
N CYS A 94 -18.00 -3.35 -7.19
CA CYS A 94 -17.73 -2.37 -6.13
C CYS A 94 -17.11 -1.06 -6.62
N SER A 95 -16.89 -0.91 -7.93
CA SER A 95 -16.27 0.26 -8.57
C SER A 95 -14.87 0.64 -8.05
N ARG A 96 -14.24 -0.20 -7.23
CA ARG A 96 -12.85 -0.01 -6.79
C ARG A 96 -11.89 -0.41 -7.91
N ARG A 97 -10.76 0.29 -7.99
CA ARG A 97 -9.72 0.12 -9.03
C ARG A 97 -8.53 -0.65 -8.44
N PHE A 98 -8.04 -1.66 -9.16
CA PHE A 98 -6.95 -2.52 -8.70
C PHE A 98 -5.94 -2.79 -9.82
N ASN A 99 -4.70 -3.13 -9.45
CA ASN A 99 -3.72 -3.69 -10.40
C ASN A 99 -4.24 -5.04 -10.91
N GLU A 100 -4.00 -5.39 -12.16
CA GLU A 100 -4.46 -6.61 -12.81
C GLU A 100 -4.36 -7.88 -11.94
N ALA A 101 -3.19 -8.14 -11.32
CA ALA A 101 -3.01 -9.32 -10.46
C ALA A 101 -3.88 -9.28 -9.18
N ALA A 102 -4.11 -8.10 -8.63
CA ALA A 102 -5.00 -7.90 -7.50
C ALA A 102 -6.47 -7.92 -7.94
N ALA A 103 -6.78 -7.36 -9.11
CA ALA A 103 -8.09 -7.37 -9.73
C ALA A 103 -8.59 -8.79 -9.97
N LEU A 104 -7.74 -9.68 -10.49
CA LEU A 104 -8.09 -11.09 -10.70
C LEU A 104 -8.58 -11.79 -9.41
N LYS A 105 -7.90 -11.56 -8.28
CA LYS A 105 -8.30 -12.11 -6.98
C LYS A 105 -9.52 -11.39 -6.40
N HIS A 106 -9.53 -10.07 -6.53
CA HIS A 106 -10.58 -9.22 -5.98
C HIS A 106 -11.92 -9.46 -6.68
N ILE A 107 -11.95 -9.54 -8.01
CA ILE A 107 -13.18 -9.72 -8.78
C ILE A 107 -13.88 -11.01 -8.36
N LYS A 108 -13.14 -12.11 -8.19
CA LYS A 108 -13.68 -13.41 -7.73
C LYS A 108 -14.35 -13.30 -6.36
N PHE A 109 -13.64 -12.73 -5.40
CA PHE A 109 -14.19 -12.52 -4.06
C PHE A 109 -15.35 -11.52 -4.05
N CYS A 110 -15.25 -10.45 -4.84
CA CYS A 110 -16.22 -9.38 -4.85
C CYS A 110 -17.53 -9.80 -5.53
N GLU A 111 -17.47 -10.69 -6.51
CA GLU A 111 -18.63 -11.36 -7.11
C GLU A 111 -19.39 -12.17 -6.07
N GLU A 112 -18.71 -13.06 -5.34
CA GLU A 112 -19.30 -13.86 -4.25
C GLU A 112 -19.89 -12.97 -3.14
N GLN A 113 -19.19 -11.91 -2.77
CA GLN A 113 -19.68 -10.99 -1.75
C GLN A 113 -20.89 -10.18 -2.25
N ALA A 114 -20.94 -9.82 -3.53
CA ALA A 114 -22.06 -9.13 -4.13
C ALA A 114 -23.31 -10.02 -4.18
N THR A 115 -23.18 -11.31 -4.51
CA THR A 115 -24.31 -12.25 -4.49
C THR A 115 -24.82 -12.44 -3.06
N CYS A 116 -23.93 -12.71 -2.09
CA CYS A 116 -24.29 -12.83 -0.68
C CYS A 116 -24.98 -11.57 -0.14
N ARG A 117 -24.49 -10.38 -0.47
CA ARG A 117 -25.14 -9.11 -0.11
C ARG A 117 -26.51 -8.96 -0.75
N ALA A 118 -26.68 -9.38 -2.01
CA ALA A 118 -27.98 -9.36 -2.67
C ALA A 118 -28.98 -10.32 -2.01
N PHE A 119 -28.55 -11.46 -1.49
CA PHE A 119 -29.41 -12.37 -0.70
C PHE A 119 -29.71 -11.79 0.68
N ALA A 120 -28.73 -11.22 1.39
CA ALA A 120 -28.94 -10.57 2.69
C ALA A 120 -29.85 -9.34 2.60
N ALA A 121 -29.78 -8.57 1.50
CA ALA A 121 -30.68 -7.45 1.23
C ALA A 121 -32.12 -7.92 0.93
N LYS A 122 -32.32 -9.16 0.49
CA LYS A 122 -33.65 -9.76 0.30
C LYS A 122 -34.24 -10.26 1.62
N THR A 123 -33.41 -10.80 2.53
CA THR A 123 -33.87 -11.28 3.84
C THR A 123 -34.20 -10.16 4.82
N THR A 124 -33.52 -9.01 4.71
CA THR A 124 -33.77 -7.80 5.53
C THR A 124 -34.96 -6.96 5.06
N LYS A 125 -35.60 -7.30 3.94
CA LYS A 125 -36.86 -6.68 3.48
C LYS A 125 -38.12 -7.32 4.09
N GLN A 126 -37.99 -8.36 4.92
CA GLN A 126 -39.07 -8.70 5.82
C GLN A 126 -39.11 -7.66 6.95
N PRO A 127 -40.27 -7.05 7.24
CA PRO A 127 -40.38 -6.08 8.32
C PRO A 127 -40.21 -6.83 9.65
N VAL A 128 -38.98 -6.87 10.16
CA VAL A 128 -38.77 -7.12 11.59
C VAL A 128 -39.27 -5.87 12.31
N VAL A 129 -40.54 -5.92 12.75
CA VAL A 129 -41.11 -4.94 13.69
C VAL A 129 -40.32 -5.07 14.99
N SER A 130 -39.20 -4.36 15.07
CA SER A 130 -38.40 -4.27 16.28
C SER A 130 -39.06 -3.27 17.22
N LYS A 131 -39.86 -3.79 18.16
CA LYS A 131 -40.29 -3.05 19.34
C LYS A 131 -39.08 -2.88 20.26
N HIS A 132 -38.23 -1.91 19.98
CA HIS A 132 -37.25 -1.44 20.95
C HIS A 132 -37.47 0.05 21.17
N VAL A 133 -38.18 0.36 22.24
CA VAL A 133 -38.36 1.72 22.74
C VAL A 133 -37.00 2.15 23.28
N HIS A 134 -36.31 3.01 22.54
CA HIS A 134 -35.12 3.69 23.05
C HIS A 134 -35.61 4.75 24.05
N THR A 135 -35.63 4.42 25.33
CA THR A 135 -35.71 5.45 26.37
C THR A 135 -34.36 6.15 26.41
N CYS A 136 -34.29 7.37 25.88
CA CYS A 136 -33.13 8.24 26.02
C CYS A 136 -32.99 8.63 27.49
N ALA A 137 -32.10 7.96 28.24
CA ALA A 137 -31.57 8.51 29.48
C ALA A 137 -30.51 9.55 29.11
N VAL A 138 -30.87 10.82 29.29
CA VAL A 138 -29.96 11.96 29.21
C VAL A 138 -29.00 11.84 30.40
N PHE A 139 -27.73 11.55 30.15
CA PHE A 139 -26.68 11.77 31.13
C PHE A 139 -26.03 13.11 30.81
N GLU A 140 -26.50 14.14 31.50
CA GLU A 140 -25.78 15.40 31.70
C GLU A 140 -24.50 15.07 32.46
N THR A 141 -23.36 15.12 31.77
CA THR A 141 -22.06 15.24 32.43
C THR A 141 -21.57 16.66 32.23
N ASP A 142 -21.74 17.46 33.27
CA ASP A 142 -21.11 18.75 33.46
C ASP A 142 -19.59 18.64 33.24
N LEU A 143 -19.08 19.29 32.20
CA LEU A 143 -17.64 19.57 32.05
C LEU A 143 -17.39 21.02 32.49
N PRO A 144 -16.67 21.26 33.60
CA PRO A 144 -16.30 22.63 34.00
C PRO A 144 -15.24 23.21 33.06
N ASN A 145 -15.57 24.39 32.53
CA ASN A 145 -14.72 25.29 31.77
C ASN A 145 -13.38 25.55 32.49
N TYR A 146 -12.25 25.17 31.88
CA TYR A 146 -10.92 25.64 32.30
C TYR A 146 -10.46 26.77 31.36
N THR A 147 -10.53 27.99 31.87
CA THR A 147 -10.04 29.21 31.22
C THR A 147 -8.51 29.26 31.29
N LEU A 148 -7.84 29.20 30.13
CA LEU A 148 -6.40 29.43 30.02
C LEU A 148 -6.08 30.92 30.26
N SER A 149 -5.37 31.20 31.34
CA SER A 149 -4.90 32.54 31.70
C SER A 149 -3.83 33.04 30.71
N LYS A 150 -4.02 34.28 30.27
CA LYS A 150 -3.04 35.11 29.56
C LYS A 150 -1.97 35.55 30.56
N ASN A 151 -0.70 35.22 30.32
CA ASN A 151 0.42 35.91 30.95
C ASN A 151 1.12 36.77 29.90
N LEU A 152 0.99 38.09 30.07
CA LEU A 152 1.96 39.08 29.61
C LEU A 152 3.18 39.00 30.54
N TYR A 153 4.38 38.90 29.95
CA TYR A 153 5.58 39.64 30.28
C TYR A 153 6.54 39.55 29.08
#